data_AF-A0AAD5S6P8-F1
#
_entry.id   AF-A0AAD5S6P8-F1
#
_cell.length_a   1.000
_cell.length_b   1.000
_cell.length_c   1.000
_cell.angle_alpha   90.00
_cell.angle_beta   90.00
_cell.angle_gamma   90.00
#
_symmetry.space_group_name_H-M   'P 1'
#
loop_
_entity.id
_entity.type
_entity.pdbx_description
1 polymer ?
#
loop_
_entity_poly.entity_id
_entity_poly.type
_entity_poly.pdbx_seq_one_letter_code
_entity_poly.pdbx_strand_id
1 'polypeptide(L)'
;MLPTFNMWGDIVLMETISWRWRRKIDLGDVVVAISPADPSKTVLKRVLGLPGDTIIQDPTKPQPERQYITVPPGHVWLQGDNFTNSTDSRQYGPVSMGLIRGKAFCKVWPRVQWIRNGFDTQGTEVKDGDVALGVESQVPG
;
A
#
# COMPACT_ATOMS: atom_id res chain seq x y z
N MET A 1 0.55 10.01 -4.72
CA MET A 1 0.84 9.75 -3.30
C MET A 1 1.07 11.06 -2.54
N LEU A 2 0.27 12.12 -2.78
CA LEU A 2 0.31 13.28 -1.88
C LEU A 2 -0.34 12.87 -0.54
N PRO A 3 0.14 13.33 0.64
CA PRO A 3 1.27 14.23 0.87
C PRO A 3 2.66 13.53 0.95
N THR A 4 2.69 12.20 0.89
CA THR A 4 3.92 11.39 1.06
C THR A 4 4.99 11.72 0.01
N PHE A 5 4.56 11.97 -1.23
CA PHE A 5 5.40 12.39 -2.35
C PHE A 5 4.89 13.67 -3.01
N ASN A 6 5.76 14.68 -3.13
CA ASN A 6 5.44 15.98 -3.72
C ASN A 6 5.40 15.91 -5.26
N MET A 7 4.59 16.77 -5.87
CA MET A 7 4.41 16.86 -7.33
C MET A 7 5.58 17.51 -8.07
N TRP A 8 6.53 18.12 -7.35
CA TRP A 8 7.73 18.78 -7.90
C TRP A 8 8.94 17.86 -8.09
N GLY A 9 8.78 16.57 -7.75
CA GLY A 9 9.83 15.56 -7.90
C GLY A 9 10.52 15.26 -6.58
N ASP A 10 10.23 14.08 -6.02
CA ASP A 10 10.92 13.55 -4.86
C ASP A 10 11.93 12.49 -5.29
N ILE A 11 13.12 12.53 -4.70
CA ILE A 11 14.13 11.48 -4.88
C ILE A 11 13.96 10.47 -3.75
N VAL A 12 13.74 9.21 -4.13
CA VAL A 12 13.43 8.12 -3.23
C VAL A 12 14.50 7.06 -3.35
N LEU A 13 15.06 6.64 -2.22
CA LEU A 13 15.88 5.45 -2.16
C LEU A 13 14.97 4.23 -2.10
N MET A 14 15.26 3.31 -3.01
CA MET A 14 14.54 2.08 -3.19
C MET A 14 15.51 0.92 -2.96
N GLU A 15 15.08 -0.05 -2.16
CA GLU A 15 15.82 -1.31 -2.03
C GLU A 15 15.37 -2.23 -3.16
N THR A 16 16.28 -2.50 -4.09
CA THR A 16 16.10 -3.45 -5.21
C THR A 16 16.96 -4.71 -5.06
N ILE A 17 17.92 -4.73 -4.12
CA ILE A 17 19.17 -5.48 -4.29
C ILE A 17 19.28 -6.81 -3.55
N SER A 18 18.34 -7.22 -2.69
CA SER A 18 18.52 -8.48 -1.95
C SER A 18 17.58 -9.59 -2.39
N TRP A 19 18.04 -10.40 -3.35
CA TRP A 19 17.48 -11.71 -3.68
C TRP A 19 17.62 -12.73 -2.53
N ARG A 20 18.51 -12.45 -1.56
CA ARG A 20 18.73 -13.21 -0.31
C ARG A 20 17.82 -12.79 0.86
N TRP A 21 17.17 -11.62 0.77
CA TRP A 21 16.09 -11.16 1.65
C TRP A 21 14.78 -11.10 0.83
N ARG A 22 14.19 -12.27 0.54
CA ARG A 22 12.77 -12.45 0.17
C ARG A 22 11.86 -11.93 1.30
N ARG A 23 11.99 -10.66 1.64
CA ARG A 23 11.24 -9.97 2.67
C ARG A 23 9.80 -9.99 2.25
N LYS A 24 9.03 -10.69 3.08
CA LYS A 24 7.59 -10.55 3.27
C LYS A 24 7.23 -9.09 3.02
N ILE A 25 6.45 -8.87 1.96
CA ILE A 25 5.82 -7.57 1.77
C ILE A 25 4.84 -7.47 2.93
N ASP A 26 5.02 -6.46 3.76
CA ASP A 26 4.16 -6.26 4.91
C ASP A 26 3.10 -5.21 4.61
N LEU A 27 1.99 -5.31 5.33
CA LEU A 27 0.94 -4.30 5.30
C LEU A 27 1.54 -2.92 5.60
N GLY A 28 1.21 -1.92 4.78
CA GLY A 28 1.67 -0.53 4.91
C GLY A 28 2.98 -0.19 4.24
N ASP A 29 3.66 -1.16 3.64
CA ASP A 29 4.85 -0.92 2.85
C ASP A 29 4.57 -0.05 1.62
N VAL A 30 5.51 0.83 1.29
CA VAL A 30 5.46 1.61 0.06
C VAL A 30 6.29 0.89 -0.99
N VAL A 31 5.63 0.45 -2.05
CA VAL A 31 6.25 -0.34 -3.11
C VAL A 31 6.21 0.39 -4.43
N VAL A 32 7.25 0.12 -5.23
CA VAL A 32 7.36 0.53 -6.61
C VAL A 32 7.01 -0.67 -7.47
N ALA A 33 5.98 -0.56 -8.30
CA ALA A 33 5.47 -1.64 -9.12
C ALA A 33 5.22 -1.19 -10.56
N ILE A 34 5.28 -2.11 -11.51
CA ILE A 34 4.80 -1.85 -12.88
C ILE A 34 3.28 -1.70 -12.84
N SER A 35 2.76 -0.68 -13.53
CA SER A 35 1.32 -0.46 -13.64
C SER A 35 0.66 -1.61 -14.42
N PRO A 36 -0.35 -2.30 -13.86
CA PRO A 36 -1.11 -3.31 -14.60
C PRO A 36 -1.86 -2.72 -15.82
N ALA A 37 -2.26 -1.45 -15.73
CA ALA A 37 -2.99 -0.76 -16.79
C ALA A 37 -2.07 -0.28 -17.94
N ASP A 38 -0.79 -0.06 -17.66
CA ASP A 38 0.18 0.44 -18.65
C ASP A 38 1.59 -0.05 -18.30
N PRO A 39 2.07 -1.15 -18.90
CA PRO A 39 3.36 -1.75 -18.58
C PRO A 39 4.58 -0.83 -18.82
N SER A 40 4.42 0.26 -19.58
CA SER A 40 5.48 1.25 -19.79
C SER A 40 5.70 2.16 -18.58
N LYS A 41 4.78 2.15 -17.61
CA LYS A 41 4.79 3.03 -16.44
C LYS A 41 5.04 2.26 -15.16
N THR A 42 5.79 2.90 -14.28
CA THR A 42 5.99 2.44 -12.91
C THR A 42 5.18 3.32 -11.96
N VAL A 43 4.51 2.71 -11.00
CA VAL A 43 3.69 3.36 -9.99
C VAL A 43 4.29 3.13 -8.61
N LEU A 44 4.13 4.14 -7.75
CA LEU A 44 4.51 4.06 -6.35
C LEU A 44 3.22 4.11 -5.52
N LYS A 45 2.96 3.05 -4.75
CA LYS A 45 1.71 2.83 -4.00
C LYS A 45 2.00 2.18 -2.66
N ARG A 46 1.04 2.24 -1.74
CA ARG A 46 1.11 1.57 -0.45
C ARG A 46 0.36 0.25 -0.48
N VAL A 47 0.92 -0.75 0.18
CA VAL A 47 0.29 -2.06 0.38
C VAL A 47 -0.76 -1.92 1.49
N LEU A 48 -2.02 -2.22 1.16
CA LEU A 48 -3.13 -2.22 2.12
C LEU A 48 -3.78 -3.59 2.30
N GLY A 49 -3.36 -4.59 1.54
CA GLY A 49 -3.84 -5.96 1.69
C GLY A 49 -2.84 -6.94 1.14
N LEU A 50 -2.65 -8.03 1.86
CA LEU A 50 -1.82 -9.17 1.53
C LEU A 50 -2.69 -10.35 1.06
N PRO A 51 -2.08 -11.40 0.47
CA PRO A 51 -2.83 -12.59 0.09
C PRO A 51 -3.68 -13.15 1.23
N GLY A 52 -4.98 -13.33 0.98
CA GLY A 52 -5.96 -13.82 1.96
C GLY A 52 -6.70 -12.72 2.73
N ASP A 53 -6.22 -11.48 2.71
CA ASP A 53 -6.89 -10.38 3.40
C ASP A 53 -8.21 -10.03 2.68
N THR A 54 -9.23 -9.72 3.47
CA THR A 54 -10.49 -9.16 2.95
C THR A 54 -10.52 -7.68 3.23
N ILE A 55 -10.63 -6.89 2.17
CA ILE A 55 -10.51 -5.44 2.21
C ILE A 55 -11.75 -4.79 1.61
N ILE A 56 -12.04 -3.58 2.07
CA ILE A 56 -13.07 -2.74 1.47
C ILE A 56 -12.50 -2.18 0.16
N GLN A 57 -13.15 -2.46 -0.97
CA GLN A 57 -12.71 -1.97 -2.26
C GLN A 57 -12.64 -0.45 -2.27
N ASP A 58 -13.70 0.24 -1.85
CA ASP A 58 -13.75 1.69 -1.78
C ASP A 58 -14.37 2.17 -0.46
N PRO A 59 -13.57 2.70 0.48
CA PRO A 59 -14.07 3.18 1.77
C PRO A 59 -14.87 4.48 1.64
N THR A 60 -14.76 5.19 0.52
CA THR A 60 -15.48 6.46 0.31
C THR A 60 -16.96 6.26 0.02
N LYS A 61 -17.36 5.04 -0.40
CA LYS A 61 -18.76 4.72 -0.68
C LYS A 61 -19.55 4.54 0.61
N PRO A 62 -20.78 5.08 0.68
CA PRO A 62 -21.68 4.83 1.81
C PRO A 62 -22.15 3.37 1.81
N GLN A 63 -22.58 2.88 2.97
CA GLN A 63 -23.30 1.60 3.04
C GLN A 63 -24.71 1.77 2.41
N PRO A 64 -25.25 0.75 1.70
CA PRO A 64 -24.78 -0.64 1.57
C PRO A 64 -23.89 -0.91 0.35
N GLU A 65 -23.52 0.10 -0.43
CA GLU A 65 -22.78 -0.07 -1.71
C GLU A 65 -21.31 -0.47 -1.55
N ARG A 66 -20.83 -0.61 -0.30
CA ARG A 66 -19.47 -1.05 -0.01
C ARG A 66 -19.28 -2.50 -0.46
N GLN A 67 -18.32 -2.69 -1.34
CA GLN A 67 -17.91 -4.00 -1.80
C GLN A 67 -16.65 -4.45 -1.05
N TYR A 68 -16.61 -5.73 -0.71
CA TYR A 68 -15.47 -6.38 -0.09
C TYR A 68 -14.81 -7.28 -1.11
N ILE A 69 -13.49 -7.29 -1.14
CA ILE A 69 -12.71 -8.16 -2.01
C ILE A 69 -11.67 -8.89 -1.19
N THR A 70 -11.57 -10.20 -1.40
CA THR A 70 -10.51 -11.02 -0.86
C THR A 70 -9.32 -11.01 -1.82
N VAL A 71 -8.14 -10.66 -1.31
CA VAL A 71 -6.93 -10.59 -2.13
C VAL A 71 -6.48 -12.03 -2.46
N PRO A 72 -6.35 -12.39 -3.76
CA PRO A 72 -6.00 -13.75 -4.14
C PRO A 72 -4.54 -14.08 -3.80
N PRO A 73 -4.19 -15.37 -3.71
CA PRO A 73 -2.81 -15.82 -3.56
C PRO A 73 -1.85 -15.16 -4.57
N GLY A 74 -0.68 -14.71 -4.11
CA GLY A 74 0.34 -14.08 -4.95
C GLY A 74 0.01 -12.66 -5.43
N HIS A 75 -1.06 -12.05 -4.93
CA HIS A 75 -1.44 -10.67 -5.22
C HIS A 75 -1.41 -9.80 -3.96
N VAL A 76 -1.35 -8.49 -4.16
CA VAL A 76 -1.46 -7.48 -3.11
C VAL A 76 -2.46 -6.42 -3.51
N TRP A 77 -3.08 -5.78 -2.53
CA TRP A 77 -3.86 -4.58 -2.77
C TRP A 77 -3.00 -3.34 -2.60
N LEU A 78 -2.83 -2.59 -3.68
CA LEU A 78 -2.06 -1.36 -3.72
C LEU A 78 -2.98 -0.15 -3.82
N GLN A 79 -2.90 0.77 -2.85
CA GLN A 79 -3.66 2.01 -2.87
C GLN A 79 -2.74 3.23 -2.74
N GLY A 80 -3.14 4.34 -3.35
CA GLY A 80 -2.41 5.59 -3.19
C GLY A 80 -2.87 6.35 -1.95
N ASP A 81 -1.94 6.96 -1.22
CA ASP A 81 -2.24 7.85 -0.07
C ASP A 81 -3.08 9.09 -0.46
N ASN A 82 -3.14 9.43 -1.76
CA ASN A 82 -4.03 10.48 -2.28
C ASN A 82 -5.30 9.85 -2.87
N PHE A 83 -6.32 9.68 -2.04
CA PHE A 83 -7.57 8.99 -2.39
C PHE A 83 -8.32 9.60 -3.59
N THR A 84 -8.20 10.91 -3.85
CA THR A 84 -9.00 11.65 -4.85
C THR A 84 -8.39 11.69 -6.25
N ASN A 85 -7.09 11.40 -6.42
CA ASN A 85 -6.43 11.49 -7.72
C ASN A 85 -5.42 10.35 -7.97
N SER A 86 -5.82 9.13 -7.62
CA SER A 86 -4.97 7.95 -7.73
C SER A 86 -5.69 6.86 -8.51
N THR A 87 -5.17 6.53 -9.70
CA THR A 87 -5.43 5.24 -10.34
C THR A 87 -4.68 4.17 -9.55
N ASP A 88 -5.43 3.33 -8.84
CA ASP A 88 -4.92 2.29 -7.97
C ASP A 88 -5.81 1.03 -8.00
N SER A 89 -5.59 0.07 -7.09
CA SER A 89 -6.27 -1.24 -7.12
C SER A 89 -7.79 -1.15 -7.05
N ARG A 90 -8.35 0.00 -6.64
CA ARG A 90 -9.79 0.27 -6.77
C ARG A 90 -10.31 0.16 -8.19
N GLN A 91 -9.49 0.60 -9.17
CA GLN A 91 -9.85 0.67 -10.59
C GLN A 91 -9.48 -0.61 -11.34
N TYR A 92 -8.28 -1.16 -11.08
CA TYR A 92 -7.75 -2.31 -11.84
C TYR A 92 -7.72 -3.63 -11.04
N GLY A 93 -8.12 -3.64 -9.78
CA GLY A 93 -8.14 -4.82 -8.92
C GLY A 93 -6.79 -5.15 -8.25
N PRO A 94 -6.69 -6.35 -7.63
CA PRO A 94 -5.46 -6.80 -6.98
C PRO A 94 -4.26 -6.88 -7.94
N VAL A 95 -3.08 -6.52 -7.47
CA VAL A 95 -1.85 -6.46 -8.27
C VAL A 95 -0.98 -7.67 -8.00
N SER A 96 -0.50 -8.33 -9.07
CA SER A 96 0.45 -9.44 -8.92
C SER A 96 1.74 -8.97 -8.24
N MET A 97 2.19 -9.72 -7.22
CA MET A 97 3.45 -9.43 -6.53
C MET A 97 4.65 -9.48 -7.49
N GLY A 98 4.57 -10.18 -8.62
CA GLY A 98 5.62 -10.23 -9.63
C GLY A 98 5.84 -8.89 -10.36
N LEU A 99 4.88 -7.97 -10.30
CA LEU A 99 5.02 -6.62 -10.87
C LEU A 99 5.80 -5.67 -9.95
N ILE A 100 6.03 -6.07 -8.70
CA ILE A 100 6.73 -5.26 -7.70
C ILE A 100 8.22 -5.30 -7.99
N ARG A 101 8.81 -4.12 -8.16
CA ARG A 101 10.24 -3.94 -8.43
C ARG A 101 11.06 -3.74 -7.16
N GLY A 102 10.41 -3.37 -6.05
CA GLY A 102 11.03 -3.25 -4.73
C GLY A 102 10.32 -2.26 -3.81
N LYS A 103 10.92 -2.02 -2.64
CA LYS A 103 10.35 -1.23 -1.55
C LYS A 103 11.03 0.13 -1.46
N ALA A 104 10.23 1.18 -1.40
CA ALA A 104 10.68 2.52 -1.06
C ALA A 104 10.77 2.65 0.47
N PHE A 105 11.94 3.00 0.99
CA PHE A 105 12.17 3.05 2.44
C PHE A 105 12.65 4.42 2.94
N CYS A 106 13.19 5.27 2.06
CA CYS A 106 13.69 6.58 2.45
C CYS A 106 13.45 7.61 1.34
N LYS A 107 12.87 8.74 1.69
CA LYS A 107 12.86 9.94 0.85
C LYS A 107 14.11 10.75 1.18
N VAL A 108 14.95 11.06 0.21
CA VAL A 108 16.23 11.76 0.44
C VAL A 108 16.16 13.25 0.10
N TRP A 109 15.15 13.67 -0.65
CA TRP A 109 14.91 15.08 -1.01
C TRP A 109 13.40 15.37 -0.98
N PRO A 110 12.93 16.55 -0.54
CA PRO A 110 13.68 17.75 -0.11
C PRO A 110 14.24 17.69 1.32
N ARG A 111 13.79 16.72 2.14
CA ARG A 111 14.37 16.40 3.44
C ARG A 111 14.49 14.89 3.57
N VAL A 112 15.58 14.43 4.18
CA VAL A 112 15.78 13.01 4.47
C VAL A 112 14.73 12.56 5.49
N GLN A 113 13.89 11.62 5.08
CA GLN A 113 12.81 11.07 5.89
C GLN A 113 12.67 9.58 5.63
N TRP A 114 12.74 8.78 6.69
CA TRP A 114 12.40 7.37 6.63
C TRP A 114 10.91 7.19 6.40
N ILE A 115 10.55 6.38 5.40
CA ILE A 115 9.17 6.03 5.12
C ILE A 115 8.76 5.00 6.17
N ARG A 116 7.97 5.45 7.15
CA ARG A 116 7.44 4.56 8.17
C ARG A 116 6.35 3.67 7.58
N ASN A 117 6.28 2.45 8.09
CA ASN A 117 5.13 1.60 7.86
C ASN A 117 3.94 2.24 8.58
N GLY A 118 2.88 2.55 7.82
CA GLY A 118 1.69 3.25 8.34
C GLY A 118 0.86 2.41 9.32
N PHE A 119 1.19 1.12 9.48
CA PHE A 119 0.49 0.17 10.36
C PHE A 119 1.35 -0.39 11.50
N ASP A 120 2.58 0.11 11.71
CA ASP A 120 3.39 -0.23 12.89
C ASP A 120 2.71 0.33 14.15
N THR A 121 1.84 -0.48 14.76
CA THR A 121 1.17 -0.21 16.03
C THR A 121 2.15 -0.44 17.18
N GLN A 122 3.16 0.42 17.31
CA GLN A 122 3.85 0.63 18.57
C GLN A 122 3.91 2.13 18.86
N GLY A 123 2.90 2.63 19.58
CA GLY A 123 2.98 3.92 20.27
C GLY A 123 1.83 4.91 20.12
N THR A 124 0.73 4.57 19.45
CA THR A 124 -0.46 5.45 19.46
C THR A 124 -1.47 4.88 20.44
N GLU A 125 -1.55 5.49 21.63
CA GLU A 125 -2.73 5.37 22.50
C GLU A 125 -3.99 5.60 21.66
N VAL A 126 -4.78 4.55 21.52
CA VAL A 126 -6.11 4.63 20.92
C VAL A 126 -6.96 5.45 21.90
N LYS A 127 -7.21 6.72 21.56
CA LYS A 127 -8.29 7.46 22.20
C LYS A 127 -9.60 6.80 21.77
N ASP A 128 -10.35 6.33 22.76
CA ASP A 128 -11.66 5.72 22.61
C ASP A 128 -12.55 6.59 21.69
N GLY A 129 -12.90 6.07 20.51
CA GLY A 129 -13.82 6.73 19.58
C GLY A 129 -13.42 6.72 18.09
N ASP A 130 -12.14 6.53 17.75
CA ASP A 130 -11.71 6.50 16.35
C ASP A 130 -11.67 5.05 15.83
N VAL A 131 -12.62 4.71 14.95
CA VAL A 131 -12.68 3.43 14.25
C VAL A 131 -11.44 3.31 13.36
N ALA A 132 -10.42 2.59 13.86
CA ALA A 132 -9.30 2.15 13.06
C ALA A 132 -9.85 1.43 11.82
N LEU A 133 -9.45 1.88 10.63
CA LEU A 133 -9.83 1.30 9.36
C LEU A 133 -9.54 -0.21 9.41
N GLY A 134 -10.63 -0.98 9.49
CA GLY A 134 -10.62 -2.38 9.89
C GLY A 134 -9.70 -3.24 9.04
N VAL A 135 -8.70 -3.81 9.70
CA VAL A 135 -8.02 -5.03 9.28
C VAL A 135 -8.28 -6.01 10.42
N GLU A 136 -9.33 -6.82 10.27
CA GLU A 136 -9.57 -7.92 11.20
C GLU A 136 -8.80 -9.13 10.68
N SER A 137 -7.54 -9.25 11.11
CA SER A 137 -6.72 -10.43 10.81
C SER A 137 -7.27 -11.61 11.60
N GLN A 138 -8.02 -12.50 10.95
CA GLN A 138 -8.37 -13.77 11.57
C GLN A 138 -7.10 -14.64 11.67
N VAL A 139 -6.62 -14.83 12.90
CA VAL A 139 -5.60 -15.83 13.25
C VAL A 139 -6.30 -17.20 13.29
N PRO A 140 -5.80 -18.26 12.63
CA PRO A 140 -6.35 -19.60 12.82
C PRO A 140 -5.94 -20.14 14.21
N GLY A 141 -6.91 -20.75 14.91
CA GLY A 141 -6.73 -21.35 16.24
C GLY A 141 -5.99 -22.69 16.26
#